data_AF-A0A7W4YQS6-F1
#
_entry.id   AF-A0A7W4YQS6-F1
#
_cell.length_a   1.000
_cell.length_b   1.000
_cell.length_c   1.000
_cell.angle_alpha   90.00
_cell.angle_beta   90.00
_cell.angle_gamma   90.00
#
_symmetry.space_group_name_H-M   'P 1'
#
loop_
_entity.id
_entity.type
_entity.pdbx_description
1 polymer ?
#
loop_
_entity_poly.entity_id
_entity_poly.type
_entity_poly.pdbx_seq_one_letter_code
_entity_poly.pdbx_strand_id
1 'polypeptide(L)'
;MPAHQSPVHRLAPAHPNGPPLSLAPGLGATFETDTNHEPTGPEKTALALCARYCPLAEVGPPFGAGTLAWRGSAYVYVFGWDGGGRRRLFEVFRDQQGTLEPVLAFQYPAPLRKLFRHDLEPLYSDRR
;
A
#
# COMPACT_ATOMS: atom_id res chain seq x y z
N MET A 1 -4.71 22.65 57.59
CA MET A 1 -5.56 21.97 56.58
C MET A 1 -4.90 22.17 55.22
N PRO A 2 -4.86 21.13 54.36
CA PRO A 2 -3.62 20.60 53.81
C PRO A 2 -3.17 21.19 52.46
N ALA A 3 -1.87 21.04 52.20
CA ALA A 3 -1.21 21.35 50.94
C ALA A 3 -1.70 20.46 49.80
N HIS A 4 -2.28 21.07 48.77
CA HIS A 4 -2.50 20.41 47.48
C HIS A 4 -1.26 20.61 46.61
N GLN A 5 -0.28 19.72 46.76
CA GLN A 5 0.77 19.54 45.76
C GLN A 5 0.15 18.89 44.52
N SER A 6 0.07 19.65 43.42
CA SER A 6 -0.27 19.10 42.11
C SER A 6 0.91 18.27 41.58
N PRO A 7 0.68 17.10 40.95
CA PRO A 7 1.76 16.27 40.44
C PRO A 7 2.53 16.98 39.34
N VAL A 8 3.85 17.00 39.49
CA VAL A 8 4.82 17.50 38.51
C VAL A 8 4.59 16.81 37.16
N HIS A 9 4.33 17.59 36.11
CA HIS A 9 4.36 17.11 34.73
C HIS A 9 5.73 16.47 34.47
N ARG A 10 5.76 15.13 34.41
CA ARG A 10 6.94 14.38 34.02
C ARG A 10 7.13 14.59 32.51
N LEU A 11 8.10 15.42 32.16
CA LEU A 11 8.68 15.48 30.82
C LEU A 11 9.03 14.05 30.39
N ALA A 12 8.52 13.63 29.24
CA ALA A 12 8.87 12.36 28.64
C ALA A 12 10.40 12.30 28.41
N PRO A 13 11.05 11.15 28.63
CA PRO A 13 12.49 11.03 28.37
C PRO A 13 12.79 11.33 26.91
N ALA A 14 13.82 12.15 26.68
CA ALA A 14 14.40 12.39 25.38
C ALA A 14 14.72 11.05 24.69
N HIS A 15 14.23 10.88 23.46
CA HIS A 15 14.61 9.77 22.60
C HIS A 15 16.14 9.68 22.50
N PRO A 16 16.76 8.51 22.70
CA PRO A 16 18.17 8.36 22.39
C PRO A 16 18.37 8.48 20.88
N ASN A 17 19.38 9.27 20.51
CA ASN A 17 19.89 9.44 19.15
C ASN A 17 20.10 8.08 18.44
N GLY A 18 19.10 7.63 17.69
CA GLY A 18 19.30 6.63 16.64
C GLY A 18 19.90 7.30 15.41
N PRO A 19 20.70 6.59 14.60
CA PRO A 19 21.25 7.17 13.37
C PRO A 19 20.09 7.62 12.47
N PRO A 20 20.21 8.76 11.76
CA PRO A 20 19.17 9.21 10.85
C PRO A 20 18.97 8.12 9.80
N LEU A 21 17.72 7.70 9.59
CA LEU A 21 17.35 6.87 8.45
C LEU A 21 17.78 7.61 7.19
N SER A 22 18.87 7.12 6.60
CA SER A 22 19.48 7.69 5.41
C SER A 22 18.47 7.54 4.27
N LEU A 23 17.75 8.62 3.96
CA LEU A 23 16.96 8.72 2.74
C LEU A 23 17.96 8.72 1.57
N ALA A 24 18.17 7.55 0.97
CA ALA A 24 18.88 7.47 -0.30
C ALA A 24 18.16 8.33 -1.34
N PRO A 25 18.80 9.37 -1.90
CA PRO A 25 18.23 10.14 -3.00
C PRO A 25 18.64 9.43 -4.28
N GLY A 26 17.71 8.71 -4.90
CA GLY A 26 17.97 8.14 -6.23
C GLY A 26 17.31 6.80 -6.47
N LEU A 27 15.99 6.78 -6.53
CA LEU A 27 15.28 5.75 -7.30
C LEU A 27 14.23 6.47 -8.13
N GLY A 28 14.63 6.84 -9.35
CA GLY A 28 13.66 6.87 -10.44
C GLY A 28 13.14 5.45 -10.56
N ALA A 29 12.00 5.17 -9.92
CA ALA A 29 11.39 3.86 -9.97
C ALA A 29 10.97 3.62 -11.41
N THR A 30 11.77 2.84 -12.13
CA THR A 30 11.35 2.19 -13.37
C THR A 30 10.18 1.30 -12.98
N PHE A 31 8.96 1.67 -13.37
CA PHE A 31 7.75 0.93 -13.05
C PHE A 31 7.64 -0.31 -13.96
N GLU A 32 8.63 -1.18 -13.89
CA GLU A 32 8.56 -2.52 -14.47
C GLU A 32 8.07 -3.44 -13.35
N THR A 33 6.81 -3.84 -13.45
CA THR A 33 6.27 -4.87 -12.57
C THR A 33 6.86 -6.18 -13.05
N ASP A 34 7.99 -6.57 -12.47
CA ASP A 34 8.65 -7.83 -12.80
C ASP A 34 7.72 -8.99 -12.44
N THR A 35 7.17 -9.65 -13.47
CA THR A 35 6.25 -10.78 -13.30
C THR A 35 6.95 -12.01 -12.73
N ASN A 36 8.28 -11.98 -12.59
CA ASN A 36 9.10 -13.04 -11.98
C ASN A 36 9.48 -12.73 -10.51
N HIS A 37 8.91 -11.67 -9.91
CA HIS A 37 9.19 -11.33 -8.52
C HIS A 37 8.57 -12.36 -7.56
N GLU A 38 9.38 -12.89 -6.63
CA GLU A 38 8.86 -13.66 -5.51
C GLU A 38 8.16 -12.72 -4.52
N PRO A 39 6.87 -12.95 -4.18
CA PRO A 39 6.14 -12.03 -3.32
C PRO A 39 6.77 -11.86 -1.94
N THR A 40 6.85 -10.62 -1.46
CA THR A 40 7.29 -10.30 -0.10
C THR A 40 6.30 -10.78 0.97
N GLY A 41 6.67 -10.74 2.26
CA GLY A 41 5.77 -11.12 3.36
C GLY A 41 4.42 -10.38 3.35
N PRO A 42 4.41 -9.03 3.23
CA PRO A 42 3.17 -8.26 3.05
C PRO A 42 2.39 -8.66 1.79
N GLU A 43 3.05 -8.85 0.66
CA GLU A 43 2.39 -9.28 -0.59
C GLU A 43 1.74 -10.67 -0.48
N LYS A 44 2.43 -11.64 0.14
CA LYS A 44 1.88 -12.97 0.44
C LYS A 44 0.62 -12.87 1.30
N THR A 45 0.63 -11.98 2.30
CA THR A 45 -0.51 -11.73 3.18
C THR A 45 -1.68 -11.12 2.41
N ALA A 46 -1.42 -10.10 1.57
CA ALA A 46 -2.43 -9.45 0.75
C ALA A 46 -3.07 -10.42 -0.26
N LEU A 47 -2.26 -11.27 -0.90
CA LEU A 47 -2.72 -12.34 -1.79
C LEU A 47 -3.65 -13.32 -1.08
N ALA A 48 -3.27 -13.78 0.12
CA ALA A 48 -4.08 -14.69 0.92
C ALA A 48 -5.42 -14.08 1.35
N LEU A 49 -5.45 -12.77 1.65
CA LEU A 49 -6.69 -12.04 1.93
C LEU A 49 -7.58 -11.98 0.68
N CYS A 50 -7.04 -11.54 -0.46
CA CYS A 50 -7.85 -11.32 -1.67
C CYS A 50 -8.37 -12.63 -2.28
N ALA A 51 -7.56 -13.71 -2.26
CA ALA A 51 -7.96 -15.01 -2.77
C ALA A 51 -9.19 -15.61 -2.07
N ARG A 52 -9.46 -15.18 -0.82
CA ARG A 52 -10.60 -15.66 -0.03
C ARG A 52 -11.88 -14.88 -0.27
N TYR A 53 -11.78 -13.61 -0.65
CA TYR A 53 -12.91 -12.67 -0.56
C TYR A 53 -13.25 -11.93 -1.86
N CYS A 54 -12.44 -12.04 -2.93
CA CYS A 54 -12.63 -11.23 -4.13
C CYS A 54 -12.72 -12.07 -5.41
N PRO A 55 -13.89 -12.60 -5.77
CA PRO A 55 -14.13 -13.11 -7.11
C PRO A 55 -14.59 -11.95 -8.00
N LEU A 56 -13.66 -11.29 -8.70
CA LEU A 56 -14.05 -10.48 -9.85
C LEU A 56 -14.43 -11.42 -11.00
N ALA A 57 -15.62 -11.22 -11.57
CA ALA A 57 -16.03 -11.94 -12.77
C ALA A 57 -14.99 -11.73 -13.87
N GLU A 58 -14.63 -12.80 -14.58
CA GLU A 58 -13.66 -12.80 -15.68
C GLU A 58 -12.21 -12.48 -15.29
N VAL A 59 -11.90 -12.37 -13.99
CA VAL A 59 -10.53 -12.23 -13.50
C VAL A 59 -10.15 -13.44 -12.66
N GLY A 60 -9.22 -14.25 -13.18
CA GLY A 60 -8.86 -15.54 -12.60
C GLY A 60 -7.42 -15.59 -12.09
N PRO A 61 -7.08 -16.68 -11.35
CA PRO A 61 -5.71 -16.95 -10.95
C PRO A 61 -4.79 -17.23 -12.18
N PRO A 62 -3.45 -17.09 -12.04
CA PRO A 62 -2.74 -16.70 -10.82
C PRO A 62 -3.11 -15.28 -10.39
N PHE A 63 -2.91 -14.92 -9.12
CA PHE A 63 -3.02 -13.54 -8.67
C PHE A 63 -1.62 -13.00 -8.39
N GLY A 64 -1.41 -11.73 -8.69
CA GLY A 64 -0.15 -11.03 -8.48
C GLY A 64 -0.30 -9.98 -7.39
N ALA A 65 0.80 -9.68 -6.73
CA ALA A 65 0.89 -8.52 -5.84
C ALA A 65 2.21 -7.80 -6.09
N GLY A 66 2.25 -6.52 -5.72
CA GLY A 66 3.46 -5.73 -5.76
C GLY A 66 3.44 -4.62 -4.73
N THR A 67 4.63 -4.14 -4.37
CA THR A 67 4.81 -3.05 -3.42
C THR A 67 5.23 -1.77 -4.12
N LEU A 68 4.56 -0.67 -3.78
CA LEU A 68 4.83 0.67 -4.26
C LEU A 68 5.18 1.58 -3.07
N ALA A 69 6.37 2.18 -3.10
CA ALA A 69 6.70 3.28 -2.20
C ALA A 69 6.12 4.60 -2.73
N TRP A 70 5.29 5.29 -1.93
CA TRP A 70 4.72 6.58 -2.29
C TRP A 70 4.56 7.49 -1.07
N ARG A 71 5.06 8.73 -1.17
CA ARG A 71 5.00 9.76 -0.11
C ARG A 71 5.45 9.25 1.27
N GLY A 72 6.52 8.45 1.30
CA GLY A 72 7.08 7.91 2.55
C GLY A 72 6.26 6.77 3.17
N SER A 73 5.37 6.13 2.41
CA SER A 73 4.64 4.93 2.84
C SER A 73 4.74 3.83 1.81
N ALA A 74 4.73 2.58 2.26
CA ALA A 74 4.65 1.41 1.40
C ALA A 74 3.18 1.03 1.20
N TYR A 75 2.82 0.75 -0.05
CA TYR A 75 1.50 0.30 -0.45
C TYR A 75 1.63 -1.03 -1.16
N VAL A 76 0.85 -2.01 -0.76
CA VAL A 76 0.76 -3.32 -1.41
C VAL A 76 -0.49 -3.33 -2.27
N TYR A 77 -0.37 -3.58 -3.57
CA TYR A 77 -1.51 -3.71 -4.47
C TYR A 77 -1.63 -5.15 -4.96
N VAL A 78 -2.86 -5.63 -5.08
CA VAL A 78 -3.17 -6.98 -5.58
C VAL A 78 -3.90 -6.86 -6.91
N PHE A 79 -3.56 -7.73 -7.85
CA PHE A 79 -4.14 -7.75 -9.18
C PHE A 79 -4.35 -9.17 -9.71
N GLY A 80 -5.25 -9.31 -10.67
CA GLY A 80 -5.42 -10.52 -11.47
C GLY A 80 -5.33 -10.23 -12.96
N TRP A 81 -5.67 -11.22 -13.78
CA TRP A 81 -5.67 -11.11 -15.25
C TRP A 81 -7.07 -11.35 -15.80
N ASP A 82 -7.53 -10.45 -16.67
CA ASP A 82 -8.77 -10.66 -17.43
C ASP A 82 -8.56 -11.65 -18.60
N GLY A 83 -9.65 -12.04 -19.27
CA GLY A 83 -9.59 -12.92 -20.44
C GLY A 83 -8.77 -12.38 -21.63
N GLY A 84 -8.44 -11.08 -21.63
CA GLY A 84 -7.56 -10.45 -22.61
C GLY A 84 -6.09 -10.37 -22.16
N GLY A 85 -5.74 -10.98 -21.03
CA GLY A 85 -4.39 -10.94 -20.45
C GLY A 85 -4.03 -9.59 -19.82
N ARG A 86 -4.99 -8.68 -19.64
CA ARG A 86 -4.73 -7.39 -19.00
C ARG A 86 -4.80 -7.53 -17.49
N ARG A 87 -3.91 -6.80 -16.80
CA ARG A 87 -3.93 -6.72 -15.35
C ARG A 87 -5.14 -5.93 -14.87
N ARG A 88 -5.85 -6.47 -13.87
CA ARG A 88 -7.01 -5.86 -13.22
C ARG A 88 -6.73 -5.68 -11.74
N LEU A 89 -6.80 -4.45 -11.25
CA LEU A 89 -6.59 -4.12 -9.85
C LEU A 89 -7.74 -4.65 -8.98
N PHE A 90 -7.41 -5.25 -7.83
CA PHE A 90 -8.38 -5.74 -6.86
C PHE A 90 -8.48 -4.84 -5.64
N GLU A 91 -7.38 -4.71 -4.92
CA GLU A 91 -7.34 -4.01 -3.65
C GLU A 91 -5.94 -3.42 -3.43
N VAL A 92 -5.88 -2.31 -2.71
CA VAL A 92 -4.64 -1.68 -2.30
C VAL A 92 -4.64 -1.54 -0.79
N PHE A 93 -3.55 -1.99 -0.18
CA PHE A 93 -3.30 -1.88 1.23
C PHE A 93 -2.18 -0.89 1.48
N ARG A 94 -2.24 -0.18 2.60
CA ARG A 94 -1.10 0.52 3.17
C ARG A 94 -0.42 -0.39 4.17
N ASP A 95 0.89 -0.55 4.07
CA ASP A 95 1.67 -1.26 5.06
C ASP A 95 2.01 -0.32 6.22
N GLN A 96 1.42 -0.60 7.38
CA GLN A 96 1.74 0.00 8.65
C GLN A 96 2.53 -1.00 9.51
N GLN A 97 3.84 -1.05 9.30
CA GLN A 97 4.77 -1.83 10.13
C GLN A 97 4.42 -3.34 10.18
N GLY A 98 4.05 -3.90 9.03
CA GLY A 98 3.63 -5.29 8.88
C GLY A 98 2.12 -5.51 9.00
N THR A 99 1.35 -4.48 9.36
CA THR A 99 -0.11 -4.53 9.35
C THR A 99 -0.64 -3.92 8.05
N LEU A 100 -1.42 -4.70 7.29
CA LEU A 100 -2.04 -4.24 6.06
C LEU A 100 -3.40 -3.61 6.33
N GLU A 101 -3.53 -2.32 6.04
CA GLU A 101 -4.80 -1.60 6.12
C GLU A 101 -5.35 -1.34 4.71
N PRO A 102 -6.61 -1.71 4.42
CA PRO A 102 -7.21 -1.43 3.12
C PRO A 102 -7.35 0.08 2.91
N VAL A 103 -7.07 0.53 1.68
CA VAL A 103 -7.15 1.93 1.30
C VAL A 103 -8.44 2.14 0.50
N LEU A 104 -9.11 3.27 0.68
CA LEU A 104 -10.27 3.60 -0.15
C LEU A 104 -9.81 3.94 -1.57
N ALA A 105 -10.55 3.52 -2.60
CA ALA A 105 -10.11 3.64 -3.99
C ALA A 105 -9.78 5.08 -4.45
N PHE A 106 -10.48 6.09 -3.91
CA PHE A 106 -10.20 7.51 -4.17
C PHE A 106 -8.93 8.05 -3.47
N GLN A 107 -8.34 7.27 -2.57
CA GLN A 107 -7.11 7.56 -1.85
C GLN A 107 -5.91 6.76 -2.37
N TYR A 108 -6.11 5.92 -3.38
CA TYR A 108 -5.04 5.13 -3.95
C TYR A 108 -3.87 5.99 -4.43
N PRO A 109 -2.61 5.53 -4.24
CA PRO A 109 -1.44 6.23 -4.74
C PRO A 109 -1.54 6.60 -6.22
N ALA A 110 -1.25 7.86 -6.54
CA ALA A 110 -1.31 8.37 -7.91
C ALA A 110 -0.53 7.52 -8.94
N PRO A 111 0.65 6.92 -8.63
CA PRO A 111 1.35 6.06 -9.58
C PRO A 111 0.55 4.81 -10.02
N LEU A 112 -0.36 4.30 -9.18
CA LEU A 112 -1.20 3.16 -9.55
C LEU A 112 -2.13 3.49 -10.73
N ARG A 113 -2.50 4.75 -10.92
CA ARG A 113 -3.30 5.18 -12.09
C ARG A 113 -2.60 4.93 -13.42
N LYS A 114 -1.26 4.93 -13.44
CA LYS A 114 -0.48 4.60 -14.64
C LYS A 114 -0.45 3.08 -14.86
N LEU A 115 -0.35 2.31 -13.79
CA LEU A 115 -0.28 0.85 -13.83
C LEU A 115 -1.62 0.19 -14.15
N PHE A 116 -2.71 0.73 -13.61
CA PHE A 116 -4.08 0.21 -13.69
C PHE A 116 -5.02 1.25 -14.25
N ARG A 117 -4.63 1.86 -15.38
CA ARG A 117 -5.38 2.95 -16.01
C ARG A 117 -6.83 2.58 -16.26
N HIS A 118 -7.08 1.39 -16.79
CA HIS A 118 -8.43 0.92 -17.11
C HIS A 118 -9.35 0.80 -15.90
N ASP A 119 -8.80 0.43 -14.74
CA ASP A 119 -9.60 0.26 -13.52
C ASP A 119 -9.81 1.59 -12.79
N LEU A 120 -8.82 2.49 -12.82
CA LEU A 120 -8.83 3.70 -12.02
C LEU A 120 -9.34 4.93 -12.75
N GLU A 121 -9.18 5.03 -14.07
CA GLU A 121 -9.63 6.22 -14.81
C GLU A 121 -11.12 6.54 -14.62
N PRO A 122 -12.05 5.57 -14.56
CA PRO A 122 -13.46 5.84 -14.26
C PRO A 122 -13.69 6.54 -12.91
N LEU A 123 -12.86 6.27 -11.89
CA LEU A 123 -12.99 6.86 -10.55
C LEU A 123 -12.60 8.34 -10.50
N TYR A 124 -11.85 8.82 -11.49
CA TYR A 124 -11.38 10.20 -11.57
C TYR A 124 -11.99 10.97 -12.74
N SER A 125 -12.85 10.32 -13.52
CA SER A 125 -13.48 10.87 -14.71
C SER A 125 -14.92 11.27 -14.39
N ASP A 126 -15.09 12.32 -13.59
CA ASP A 126 -16.37 13.04 -13.48
C ASP A 126 -16.15 14.52 -13.79
N ARG A 127 -16.28 14.86 -15.09
CA ARG A 127 -16.62 16.18 -15.61
C ARG A 127 -17.33 16.02 -16.96
N ARG A 128 -18.65 15.89 -16.92
CA ARG A 128 -19.55 16.57 -17.86
C ARG A 128 -20.68 17.20 -17.08
#